data_AF-A0A2N0QKT0-F1
#
_entry.id   AF-A0A2N0QKT0-F1
#
_cell.length_a   1.000
_cell.length_b   1.000
_cell.length_c   1.000
_cell.angle_alpha   90.00
_cell.angle_beta   90.00
_cell.angle_gamma   90.00
#
_symmetry.space_group_name_H-M   'P 1'
#
loop_
_entity.id
_entity.type
_entity.pdbx_description
1 polymer ?
#
loop_
_entity_poly.entity_id
_entity_poly.type
_entity_poly.pdbx_seq_one_letter_code
_entity_poly.pdbx_strand_id
1 'polypeptide(L)'
;MGAKLGLFNEEEQDEALIYELLDLMEKYRADYTNTFRALTINKLENMALFESNEFQEWDGKWQARLNHQKQSKTEVLQLMKVSNPSVIPRNHRVEEALEAAEKGDLSVMEKLLKVLADPYAYVPEQEDYCSLPEPTDRPYRTFCGT
;
A
#
# COMPACT_ATOMS: atom_id res chain seq x y z
N MET A 1 -10.72 8.18 -3.95
CA MET A 1 -9.49 7.36 -4.11
C MET A 1 -8.43 8.02 -4.99
N GLY A 2 -8.79 8.99 -5.86
CA GLY A 2 -7.87 9.65 -6.79
C GLY A 2 -6.57 10.21 -6.18
N ALA A 3 -6.61 10.76 -4.96
CA ALA A 3 -5.40 11.23 -4.27
C ALA A 3 -4.33 10.13 -4.07
N LYS A 4 -4.74 8.87 -3.88
CA LYS A 4 -3.83 7.71 -3.80
C LYS A 4 -3.10 7.43 -5.12
N LEU A 5 -3.69 7.85 -6.23
CA LEU A 5 -3.15 7.79 -7.59
C LEU A 5 -2.54 9.13 -8.03
N GLY A 6 -2.45 10.13 -7.14
CA GLY A 6 -1.89 11.44 -7.44
C GLY A 6 -2.77 12.34 -8.32
N LEU A 7 -4.07 12.04 -8.40
CA LEU A 7 -5.05 12.84 -9.13
C LEU A 7 -5.52 14.03 -8.28
N PHE A 8 -5.34 15.25 -8.81
CA PHE A 8 -5.71 16.50 -8.11
C PHE A 8 -7.11 17.00 -8.44
N ASN A 9 -7.64 16.60 -9.59
CA ASN A 9 -8.97 16.92 -10.08
C ASN A 9 -9.72 15.61 -10.38
N GLU A 10 -11.04 15.69 -10.42
CA GLU A 10 -11.89 14.58 -10.88
C GLU A 10 -12.20 14.77 -12.37
N GLU A 11 -12.03 13.69 -13.12
CA GLU A 11 -12.42 13.56 -14.52
C GLU A 11 -13.29 12.30 -14.70
N GLU A 12 -14.13 12.27 -15.74
CA GLU A 12 -15.13 11.21 -15.95
C GLU A 12 -14.52 9.79 -16.00
N GLN A 13 -13.28 9.67 -16.50
CA GLN A 13 -12.57 8.41 -16.63
C GLN A 13 -11.90 7.92 -15.34
N ASP A 14 -11.86 8.73 -14.27
CA ASP A 14 -11.09 8.41 -13.06
C ASP A 14 -11.68 7.22 -12.30
N GLU A 15 -13.00 7.12 -12.26
CA GLU A 15 -13.69 6.01 -11.60
C GLU A 15 -13.36 4.67 -12.27
N ALA A 16 -13.41 4.62 -13.60
CA ALA A 16 -13.05 3.43 -14.37
C ALA A 16 -11.58 3.04 -14.15
N LEU A 17 -10.67 4.03 -14.14
CA LEU A 17 -9.25 3.79 -13.87
C LEU A 17 -9.01 3.20 -12.48
N ILE A 18 -9.74 3.69 -11.47
CA ILE A 18 -9.63 3.19 -10.09
C ILE A 18 -10.14 1.76 -9.99
N TYR A 19 -11.32 1.46 -10.54
CA TYR A 19 -11.87 0.10 -10.48
C TYR A 19 -11.01 -0.90 -11.24
N GLU A 20 -10.49 -0.53 -12.41
CA GLU A 20 -9.59 -1.39 -13.17
C GLU A 20 -8.36 -1.79 -12.34
N LEU A 21 -7.76 -0.85 -11.58
CA LEU A 21 -6.66 -1.18 -10.66
C LEU A 21 -7.11 -2.16 -9.57
N LEU A 22 -8.27 -1.92 -8.95
CA LEU A 22 -8.78 -2.77 -7.87
C LEU A 22 -9.08 -4.19 -8.36
N ASP A 23 -9.65 -4.33 -9.55
CA ASP A 23 -9.93 -5.62 -10.18
C ASP A 23 -8.63 -6.37 -10.49
N LEU A 24 -7.59 -5.66 -10.97
CA LEU A 24 -6.28 -6.25 -11.16
C LEU A 24 -5.67 -6.68 -9.82
N MET A 25 -5.75 -5.86 -8.78
CA MET A 25 -5.26 -6.23 -7.44
C MET A 25 -5.97 -7.47 -6.90
N GLU A 26 -7.28 -7.60 -7.11
CA GLU A 26 -8.04 -8.80 -6.76
C GLU A 26 -7.56 -10.02 -7.56
N LYS A 27 -7.49 -9.89 -8.90
CA LYS A 27 -7.08 -10.96 -9.82
C LYS A 27 -5.70 -11.53 -9.48
N TYR A 28 -4.73 -10.65 -9.19
CA TYR A 28 -3.36 -11.03 -8.87
C TYR A 28 -3.13 -11.22 -7.37
N ARG A 29 -4.18 -11.09 -6.53
CA ARG A 29 -4.10 -11.14 -5.06
C ARG A 29 -3.01 -10.20 -4.50
N ALA A 30 -2.88 -9.03 -5.12
CA ALA A 30 -1.89 -8.04 -4.73
C ALA A 30 -2.31 -7.36 -3.42
N ASP A 31 -1.35 -7.16 -2.52
CA ASP A 31 -1.61 -6.48 -1.26
C ASP A 31 -1.96 -5.01 -1.49
N TYR A 32 -3.02 -4.54 -0.82
CA TYR A 32 -3.57 -3.22 -1.05
C TYR A 32 -2.56 -2.11 -0.74
N THR A 33 -2.01 -2.13 0.47
CA THR A 33 -1.09 -1.08 0.94
C THR A 33 0.20 -1.10 0.14
N ASN A 34 0.76 -2.29 -0.08
CA ASN A 34 2.03 -2.43 -0.80
C ASN A 34 1.88 -2.06 -2.29
N THR A 35 0.74 -2.32 -2.92
CA THR A 35 0.49 -1.87 -4.31
C THR A 35 0.56 -0.34 -4.40
N PHE A 36 -0.21 0.38 -3.57
CA PHE A 36 -0.18 1.84 -3.57
C PHE A 36 1.18 2.42 -3.12
N ARG A 37 1.85 1.76 -2.17
CA ARG A 37 3.21 2.11 -1.77
C ARG A 37 4.17 2.01 -2.95
N ALA A 38 4.15 0.88 -3.67
CA ALA A 38 5.01 0.62 -4.82
C ALA A 38 4.77 1.62 -5.96
N LEU A 39 3.50 1.95 -6.26
CA LEU A 39 3.15 3.02 -7.20
C LEU A 39 3.71 4.37 -6.75
N THR A 40 3.65 4.68 -5.46
CA THR A 40 4.13 5.96 -4.92
C THR A 40 5.65 6.12 -5.04
N ILE A 41 6.43 5.09 -4.72
CA ILE A 41 7.90 5.16 -4.79
C ILE A 41 8.47 4.66 -6.11
N ASN A 42 7.60 4.34 -7.08
CA ASN A 42 7.94 3.77 -8.38
C ASN A 42 8.86 2.53 -8.28
N LYS A 43 8.54 1.61 -7.35
CA LYS A 43 9.25 0.33 -7.15
C LYS A 43 8.34 -0.82 -7.59
N LEU A 44 8.16 -0.94 -8.90
CA LEU A 44 7.21 -1.85 -9.54
C LEU A 44 7.82 -3.25 -9.79
N GLU A 45 8.49 -3.78 -8.77
CA GLU A 45 9.23 -5.04 -8.83
C GLU A 45 8.66 -6.03 -7.82
N ASN A 46 8.88 -7.34 -8.04
CA ASN A 46 8.55 -8.40 -7.09
C ASN A 46 7.05 -8.58 -6.80
N MET A 47 6.18 -8.17 -7.72
CA MET A 47 4.74 -8.49 -7.68
C MET A 47 4.26 -8.94 -9.06
N ALA A 48 3.60 -10.10 -9.12
CA ALA A 48 3.04 -10.65 -10.36
C ALA A 48 2.07 -9.70 -11.07
N LEU A 49 1.38 -8.84 -10.31
CA LEU A 49 0.55 -7.76 -10.84
C LEU A 49 1.33 -6.89 -11.83
N PHE A 50 2.50 -6.38 -11.45
CA PHE A 50 3.25 -5.41 -12.24
C PHE A 50 3.90 -6.02 -13.48
N GLU A 51 4.09 -7.33 -13.50
CA GLU A 51 4.62 -8.07 -14.66
C GLU A 51 3.54 -8.39 -15.69
N SER A 52 2.26 -8.19 -15.36
CA SER A 52 1.14 -8.49 -16.26
C SER A 52 0.98 -7.46 -17.37
N ASN A 53 0.58 -7.91 -18.57
CA ASN A 53 0.28 -7.00 -19.68
C ASN A 53 -0.90 -6.07 -19.33
N GLU A 54 -1.88 -6.58 -18.60
CA GLU A 54 -3.05 -5.81 -18.17
C GLU A 54 -2.66 -4.64 -17.26
N PHE A 55 -1.68 -4.84 -16.36
CA PHE A 55 -1.15 -3.74 -15.57
C PHE A 55 -0.35 -2.74 -16.43
N GLN A 56 0.44 -3.20 -17.41
CA GLN A 56 1.18 -2.30 -18.30
C GLN A 56 0.22 -1.42 -19.14
N GLU A 57 -0.89 -1.98 -19.58
CA GLU A 57 -1.97 -1.23 -20.25
C GLU A 57 -2.62 -0.22 -19.30
N TRP A 58 -2.92 -0.62 -18.07
CA TRP A 58 -3.48 0.25 -17.04
C TRP A 58 -2.51 1.40 -16.67
N ASP A 59 -1.22 1.11 -16.49
CA ASP A 59 -0.20 2.11 -16.19
C ASP A 59 -0.11 3.14 -17.31
N GLY A 60 -0.17 2.70 -18.58
CA GLY A 60 -0.24 3.61 -19.72
C GLY A 60 -1.42 4.60 -19.64
N LYS A 61 -2.61 4.12 -19.25
CA LYS A 61 -3.79 4.98 -19.04
C LYS A 61 -3.59 5.92 -17.86
N TRP A 62 -3.04 5.43 -16.75
CA TRP A 62 -2.78 6.22 -15.55
C TRP A 62 -1.75 7.33 -15.80
N GLN A 63 -0.62 7.02 -16.45
CA GLN A 63 0.37 8.01 -16.84
C GLN A 63 -0.22 9.05 -17.81
N ALA A 64 -1.05 8.63 -18.78
CA ALA A 64 -1.72 9.56 -19.67
C ALA A 64 -2.65 10.51 -18.89
N ARG A 65 -3.42 9.97 -17.93
CA ARG A 65 -4.29 10.76 -17.05
C ARG A 65 -3.52 11.75 -16.18
N LEU A 66 -2.37 11.36 -15.64
CA LEU A 66 -1.49 12.24 -14.89
C LEU A 66 -0.91 13.38 -15.74
N ASN A 67 -0.72 13.17 -17.04
CA ASN A 67 -0.23 14.22 -17.95
C ASN A 67 -1.30 15.25 -18.34
N HIS A 68 -2.59 14.99 -18.08
CA HIS A 68 -3.68 15.94 -18.37
C HIS A 68 -3.84 17.02 -17.30
N GLN A 69 -3.38 16.75 -16.08
CA GLN A 69 -3.43 17.74 -14.99
C GLN A 69 -2.20 18.67 -15.03
N LYS A 70 -2.28 19.81 -14.36
CA LYS A 70 -1.24 20.86 -14.41
C LYS A 70 -0.07 20.60 -13.45
N GLN A 71 -0.28 19.72 -12.47
CA GLN A 71 0.66 19.48 -11.39
C GLN A 71 1.90 18.74 -11.89
N SER A 72 3.04 19.16 -11.36
CA SER A 72 4.32 18.53 -11.62
C SER A 72 4.40 17.11 -11.05
N LYS A 73 5.33 16.30 -11.56
CA LYS A 73 5.63 14.97 -11.01
C LYS A 73 5.96 15.01 -9.52
N THR A 74 6.60 16.08 -9.05
CA THR A 74 6.92 16.27 -7.64
C THR A 74 5.67 16.48 -6.79
N GLU A 75 4.71 17.29 -7.26
CA GLU A 75 3.44 17.50 -6.55
C GLU A 75 2.59 16.23 -6.53
N VAL A 76 2.52 15.50 -7.65
CA VAL A 76 1.89 14.17 -7.74
C VAL A 76 2.48 13.22 -6.71
N LEU A 77 3.81 13.11 -6.68
CA LEU A 77 4.51 12.25 -5.72
C LEU A 77 4.20 12.66 -4.27
N GLN A 78 4.20 13.95 -3.95
CA GLN A 78 3.87 14.42 -2.61
C GLN A 78 2.43 14.08 -2.22
N LEU A 79 1.47 14.27 -3.12
CA LEU A 79 0.08 13.90 -2.89
C LEU A 79 -0.07 12.40 -2.62
N MET A 80 0.60 11.56 -3.41
CA MET A 80 0.59 10.12 -3.20
C MET A 80 1.24 9.74 -1.86
N LYS A 81 2.39 10.35 -1.51
CA LYS A 81 3.08 10.08 -0.24
C LYS A 81 2.24 10.41 0.99
N VAL A 82 1.45 11.48 0.97
CA VAL A 82 0.58 11.82 2.11
C VAL A 82 -0.73 11.03 2.10
N SER A 83 -1.11 10.46 0.95
CA SER A 83 -2.35 9.69 0.80
C SER A 83 -2.16 8.19 1.03
N ASN A 84 -0.95 7.68 0.82
CA ASN A 84 -0.61 6.26 0.88
C ASN A 84 0.33 6.00 2.06
N PRO A 85 -0.12 5.30 3.12
CA PRO A 85 0.81 4.89 4.16
C PRO A 85 1.83 3.89 3.59
N SER A 86 3.08 4.05 3.98
CA SER A 86 4.16 3.09 3.72
C SER A 86 4.00 1.84 4.58
N VAL A 87 3.47 1.97 5.80
CA VAL A 87 3.26 0.85 6.74
C VAL A 87 1.88 0.91 7.39
N ILE A 88 1.30 -0.25 7.66
CA ILE A 88 0.03 -0.42 8.40
C ILE A 88 0.24 -1.43 9.54
N PRO A 89 -0.59 -1.41 10.60
CA PRO A 89 -0.55 -2.40 11.67
C PRO A 89 -1.05 -3.77 11.15
N ARG A 90 -0.21 -4.48 10.39
CA ARG A 90 -0.54 -5.80 9.86
C ARG A 90 -0.79 -6.76 11.02
N ASN A 91 -1.87 -7.53 10.92
CA ASN A 91 -2.31 -8.42 11.99
C ASN A 91 -1.21 -9.34 12.52
N HIS A 92 -0.42 -10.00 11.66
CA HIS A 92 0.67 -10.88 12.09
C HIS A 92 1.76 -10.14 12.91
N ARG A 93 2.03 -8.86 12.61
CA ARG A 93 2.96 -8.03 13.39
C ARG A 93 2.38 -7.62 14.74
N VAL A 94 1.07 -7.39 14.78
CA VAL A 94 0.36 -7.13 16.04
C VAL A 94 0.36 -8.37 16.93
N GLU A 95 0.09 -9.55 16.37
CA GLU A 95 0.16 -10.82 17.10
C GLU A 95 1.57 -11.12 17.61
N GLU A 96 2.59 -10.95 16.76
CA GLU A 96 4.00 -11.09 17.17
C GLU A 96 4.32 -10.19 18.39
N ALA A 97 3.86 -8.95 18.37
CA ALA A 97 4.03 -8.01 19.48
C ALA A 97 3.28 -8.44 20.75
N LEU A 98 2.04 -8.95 20.61
CA LEU A 98 1.24 -9.43 21.74
C LEU A 98 1.83 -10.68 22.37
N GLU A 99 2.25 -11.66 21.56
CA GLU A 99 2.87 -12.90 22.05
C GLU A 99 4.18 -12.65 22.79
N ALA A 100 4.99 -11.67 22.34
CA ALA A 100 6.19 -11.25 23.04
C ALA A 100 5.85 -10.57 24.37
N ALA A 101 4.84 -9.70 24.38
CA ALA A 101 4.40 -8.99 25.58
C ALA A 101 3.84 -9.95 26.65
N GLU A 102 3.10 -10.99 26.26
CA GLU A 102 2.64 -12.06 27.17
C GLU A 102 3.78 -12.81 27.85
N LYS A 103 4.95 -12.89 27.20
CA LYS A 103 6.18 -13.47 27.74
C LYS A 103 7.03 -12.46 28.52
N GLY A 104 6.54 -11.23 28.68
CA GLY A 104 7.20 -10.15 29.41
C GLY A 104 8.17 -9.30 28.57
N ASP A 105 8.23 -9.51 27.24
CA ASP A 105 9.07 -8.71 26.34
C ASP A 105 8.23 -7.66 25.58
N LEU A 106 8.29 -6.41 26.03
CA LEU A 106 7.61 -5.28 25.39
C LEU A 106 8.38 -4.69 24.20
N SER A 107 9.61 -5.13 23.94
CA SER A 107 10.48 -4.50 22.94
C SER A 107 9.93 -4.61 21.52
N VAL A 108 9.21 -5.69 21.20
CA VAL A 108 8.56 -5.89 19.89
C VAL A 108 7.41 -4.90 19.69
N MET A 109 6.58 -4.72 20.72
CA MET A 109 5.49 -3.74 20.71
C MET A 109 6.03 -2.31 20.58
N GLU A 110 7.07 -1.96 21.34
CA GLU A 110 7.69 -0.63 21.26
C GLU A 110 8.24 -0.33 19.87
N LYS A 111 8.90 -1.32 19.22
CA LYS A 111 9.39 -1.18 17.85
C LYS A 111 8.25 -1.00 16.84
N LEU A 112 7.19 -1.80 16.96
CA LEU A 112 6.01 -1.68 16.11
C LEU A 112 5.36 -0.30 16.25
N LEU A 113 5.14 0.17 17.48
CA LEU A 113 4.57 1.49 17.75
C LEU A 113 5.45 2.62 17.21
N LYS A 114 6.77 2.51 17.34
CA LYS A 114 7.71 3.49 16.80
C LYS A 114 7.58 3.62 15.28
N VAL A 115 7.44 2.50 14.58
CA VAL A 115 7.29 2.46 13.13
C VAL A 115 5.94 3.01 12.67
N LEU A 116 4.88 2.71 13.44
CA LEU A 116 3.52 3.19 13.18
C LEU A 116 3.29 4.65 13.57
N ALA A 117 4.21 5.27 14.32
CA ALA A 117 4.09 6.67 14.73
C ALA A 117 4.15 7.65 13.54
N ASP A 118 4.84 7.27 12.46
CA ASP A 118 4.89 8.03 11.21
C ASP A 118 4.73 7.10 10.00
N PRO A 119 3.49 6.62 9.71
CA PRO A 119 3.27 5.59 8.71
C PRO A 119 3.50 6.09 7.27
N TYR A 120 3.69 7.41 7.07
CA TYR A 120 3.91 8.05 5.77
C TYR A 120 5.38 8.47 5.56
N ALA A 121 6.31 8.03 6.42
CA ALA A 121 7.71 8.43 6.38
C ALA A 121 8.50 7.90 5.17
N TYR A 122 8.18 6.70 4.67
CA TYR A 122 8.93 5.99 3.62
C TYR A 122 10.43 5.84 3.94
N VAL A 123 10.75 5.51 5.20
CA VAL A 123 12.13 5.32 5.66
C VAL A 123 12.53 3.84 5.65
N PRO A 124 13.83 3.50 5.53
CA PRO A 124 14.30 2.12 5.47
C PRO A 124 13.83 1.25 6.64
N GLU A 125 13.67 1.82 7.83
CA GLU A 125 13.19 1.15 9.04
C GLU A 125 11.76 0.60 8.91
N GLN A 126 10.99 1.04 7.91
CA GLN A 126 9.64 0.55 7.62
C GLN A 126 9.62 -0.69 6.73
N GLU A 127 10.71 -1.01 6.01
CA GLU A 127 10.70 -2.04 4.96
C GLU A 127 10.34 -3.43 5.54
N ASP A 128 10.86 -3.77 6.71
CA ASP A 128 10.57 -5.04 7.40
C ASP A 128 9.10 -5.18 7.80
N TYR A 129 8.40 -4.06 8.03
CA TYR A 129 6.99 -4.04 8.41
C TYR A 129 6.05 -4.03 7.20
N CYS A 130 6.61 -3.93 5.99
CA CYS A 130 5.86 -4.05 4.74
C CYS A 130 5.69 -5.51 4.30
N SER A 131 6.41 -6.46 4.92
CA SER A 131 6.37 -7.88 4.56
C SER A 131 4.97 -8.46 4.70
N LEU A 132 4.58 -9.30 3.74
CA LEU A 132 3.36 -10.09 3.85
C LEU A 132 3.58 -11.25 4.83
N PRO A 133 2.53 -11.68 5.55
CA PRO A 133 2.61 -12.91 6.31
C PRO A 133 2.85 -14.09 5.35
N GLU A 134 3.50 -15.13 5.85
CA GLU A 134 3.57 -16.41 5.15
C GLU A 134 2.17 -16.92 4.80
N PRO A 135 1.97 -17.57 3.64
CA PRO A 135 0.69 -18.15 3.30
C PRO A 135 0.26 -19.17 4.36
N THR A 136 -0.90 -18.96 4.98
CA THR A 136 -1.48 -19.90 5.94
C THR A 136 -2.80 -20.46 5.42
N ASP A 137 -3.01 -21.77 5.54
CA ASP A 137 -4.28 -22.42 5.17
C ASP A 137 -5.45 -22.08 6.11
N ARG A 138 -5.19 -21.36 7.21
CA ARG A 138 -6.21 -20.96 8.18
C ARG A 138 -6.67 -19.53 7.87
N PRO A 139 -7.98 -19.29 7.72
CA PRO A 139 -8.48 -17.93 7.59
C PRO A 139 -8.16 -17.15 8.87
N TYR A 140 -7.53 -15.99 8.70
CA TYR A 140 -7.22 -15.09 9.81
C TYR A 140 -8.52 -14.61 10.46
N ARG A 141 -8.66 -14.77 11.78
CA ARG A 141 -9.87 -14.38 12.51
C ARG A 141 -9.63 -13.06 13.23
N THR A 142 -10.19 -11.99 12.69
CA THR A 142 -10.16 -10.68 13.35
C THR A 142 -11.22 -10.62 14.45
N PHE A 143 -10.84 -10.20 15.66
CA PHE A 143 -11.77 -9.93 16.76
C PHE A 143 -12.20 -8.46 16.84
N CYS A 144 -11.76 -7.64 15.88
CA CYS A 144 -12.19 -6.25 15.74
C CYS A 144 -13.61 -6.19 15.15
N GLY A 145 -14.60 -6.49 16.00
CA GLY A 145 -16.01 -6.37 15.71
C GLY A 145 -16.77 -6.03 16.98
N THR A 146 -16.94 -4.73 17.22
CA THR A 146 -18.03 -4.15 18.02
C THR A 146 -18.75 -3.14 17.15
#